data_AF-K1TSH8-F1
#
_entry.id   AF-K1TSH8-F1
#
_cell.length_a   1.000
_cell.length_b   1.000
_cell.length_c   1.000
_cell.angle_alpha   90.00
_cell.angle_beta   90.00
_cell.angle_gamma   90.00
#
_symmetry.space_group_name_H-M   'P 1'
#
loop_
_entity.id
_entity.type
_entity.pdbx_description
1 polymer ?
#
loop_
_entity_poly.entity_id
_entity_poly.type
_entity_poly.pdbx_seq_one_letter_code
_entity_poly.pdbx_strand_id
1 'polypeptide(L)'
;MVKIHLSRLLGEKRWTQKDLADATGIRPSTINEWYHELVPRLNVDHIDKICEALDCTITDLLEYIPNERKTTGKYLILEEHGNRK
;
A
#
# COMPACT_ATOMS: atom_id res chain seq x y z
N MET A 1 1.82 1.19 11.26
CA MET A 1 1.36 1.62 9.94
C MET A 1 1.80 0.61 8.90
N VAL A 2 1.02 0.42 7.84
CA VAL A 2 1.46 -0.35 6.67
C VAL A 2 2.13 0.63 5.70
N LYS A 3 3.33 0.30 5.24
CA LYS A 3 4.13 1.06 4.28
C LYS A 3 4.05 0.39 2.92
N ILE A 4 4.02 1.19 1.85
CA ILE A 4 3.99 0.69 0.47
C ILE A 4 5.28 1.10 -0.23
N HIS A 5 6.01 0.14 -0.78
CA HIS A 5 7.34 0.32 -1.37
C HIS A 5 7.34 0.42 -2.89
N LEU A 6 6.20 0.79 -3.49
CA LEU A 6 6.04 0.78 -4.94
C LEU A 6 7.05 1.70 -5.66
N SER A 7 7.32 2.88 -5.12
CA SER A 7 8.29 3.83 -5.71
C SER A 7 9.70 3.25 -5.79
N ARG A 8 10.14 2.55 -4.74
CA ARG A 8 11.43 1.83 -4.71
C ARG A 8 11.47 0.73 -5.77
N LEU A 9 10.45 -0.13 -5.82
CA LEU A 9 10.37 -1.25 -6.76
C LEU A 9 10.40 -0.79 -8.22
N LEU A 10 9.66 0.28 -8.55
CA LEU A 10 9.71 0.88 -9.88
C LEU A 10 11.10 1.43 -10.21
N GLY A 11 11.77 2.08 -9.25
CA GLY A 11 13.14 2.57 -9.43
C GLY A 11 14.15 1.46 -9.72
N GLU A 12 14.07 0.35 -8.99
CA GLU A 12 14.95 -0.82 -9.16
C GLU A 12 14.78 -1.47 -10.55
N LYS A 13 13.55 -1.54 -11.06
CA LYS A 13 13.23 -2.08 -12.40
C LYS A 13 13.39 -1.04 -13.52
N ARG A 14 13.66 0.24 -13.19
CA ARG A 14 13.62 1.40 -14.11
C ARG A 14 12.28 1.56 -14.83
N TRP A 15 11.18 1.25 -14.15
CA TRP A 15 9.83 1.42 -14.65
C TRP A 15 9.26 2.78 -14.25
N THR A 16 8.44 3.35 -15.13
CA THR A 16 7.58 4.48 -14.81
C THR A 16 6.25 3.99 -14.23
N GLN A 17 5.48 4.89 -13.60
CA GLN A 17 4.09 4.61 -13.20
C GLN A 17 3.22 4.22 -14.41
N LYS A 18 3.53 4.76 -15.59
CA LYS A 18 2.84 4.43 -16.84
C LYS A 18 3.10 2.98 -17.26
N ASP A 19 4.36 2.53 -17.21
CA ASP A 19 4.72 1.15 -17.56
C ASP A 19 3.96 0.15 -16.68
N LEU A 20 3.87 0.43 -15.38
CA LEU A 20 3.10 -0.40 -14.46
C LEU A 20 1.59 -0.38 -14.76
N ALA A 21 1.02 0.80 -15.03
CA ALA A 21 -0.40 0.92 -15.37
C ALA A 21 -0.73 0.13 -16.65
N ASP A 22 0.12 0.23 -17.66
CA ASP A 22 -0.04 -0.49 -18.93
C ASP A 22 0.13 -2.01 -18.73
N ALA A 23 1.09 -2.45 -17.90
CA ALA A 23 1.32 -3.87 -17.62
C ALA A 23 0.22 -4.53 -16.77
N THR A 24 -0.33 -3.80 -15.80
CA THR A 24 -1.33 -4.34 -14.84
C THR A 24 -2.78 -4.11 -15.26
N GLY A 25 -3.02 -3.19 -16.21
CA GLY A 25 -4.34 -2.69 -16.55
C GLY A 25 -5.00 -1.86 -15.43
N ILE A 26 -4.26 -1.53 -14.36
CA ILE A 26 -4.74 -0.66 -13.28
C ILE A 26 -4.72 0.79 -13.78
N ARG A 27 -5.76 1.55 -13.45
CA ARG A 27 -5.87 2.95 -13.89
C ARG A 27 -4.64 3.75 -13.43
N PRO A 28 -4.08 4.64 -14.27
CA PRO A 28 -2.92 5.45 -13.91
C PRO A 28 -3.11 6.27 -12.62
N SER A 29 -4.32 6.79 -12.38
CA SER A 29 -4.64 7.50 -11.13
C SER A 29 -4.50 6.61 -9.90
N THR A 30 -4.91 5.35 -10.00
CA THR A 30 -4.76 4.38 -8.91
C THR A 30 -3.29 4.01 -8.72
N ILE A 31 -2.52 3.76 -9.80
CA ILE A 31 -1.08 3.55 -9.66
C ILE A 31 -0.40 4.76 -9.00
N ASN A 32 -0.84 5.98 -9.30
CA ASN A 32 -0.34 7.18 -8.64
C ASN A 32 -0.62 7.21 -7.14
N GLU A 33 -1.84 6.85 -6.71
CA GLU A 33 -2.18 6.70 -5.29
C GLU A 33 -1.31 5.63 -4.62
N TRP A 34 -1.08 4.48 -5.26
CA TRP A 34 -0.18 3.44 -4.73
C TRP A 34 1.25 3.94 -4.61
N TYR A 35 1.74 4.68 -5.62
CA TYR A 35 3.10 5.21 -5.66
C TYR A 35 3.36 6.23 -4.54
N HIS A 36 2.37 7.06 -4.23
CA HIS A 36 2.43 8.07 -3.17
C HIS A 36 1.89 7.60 -1.82
N GLU A 37 1.55 6.31 -1.71
CA GLU A 37 1.02 5.71 -0.47
C GLU A 37 -0.27 6.38 0.03
N LEU A 38 -1.08 6.89 -0.90
CA LEU A 38 -2.34 7.60 -0.64
C LEU A 38 -3.56 6.68 -0.72
N VAL A 39 -3.36 5.38 -0.96
CA VAL A 39 -4.46 4.42 -1.08
C VAL A 39 -5.20 4.27 0.26
N PRO A 40 -6.52 4.55 0.30
CA PRO A 40 -7.29 4.45 1.54
C PRO A 40 -7.55 2.99 1.94
N ARG A 41 -7.51 2.08 0.97
CA ARG A 41 -7.73 0.64 1.14
C ARG A 41 -6.85 -0.13 0.15
N LEU A 42 -6.26 -1.23 0.61
CA LEU A 42 -5.53 -2.16 -0.24
C LEU A 42 -6.51 -3.12 -0.92
N ASN A 43 -6.42 -3.24 -2.24
CA ASN A 43 -7.16 -4.21 -3.03
C ASN A 43 -6.26 -5.42 -3.31
N VAL A 44 -6.69 -6.62 -2.94
CA VAL A 44 -5.93 -7.87 -3.15
C VAL A 44 -5.64 -8.12 -4.64
N ASP A 45 -6.60 -7.88 -5.53
CA ASP A 45 -6.39 -8.03 -6.98
C ASP A 45 -5.31 -7.08 -7.51
N HIS A 46 -5.19 -5.88 -6.95
CA HIS A 46 -4.12 -4.96 -7.33
C HIS A 46 -2.77 -5.43 -6.79
N ILE A 47 -2.72 -5.97 -5.58
CA ILE A 47 -1.49 -6.54 -5.00
C ILE A 47 -1.00 -7.68 -5.89
N ASP A 48 -1.87 -8.62 -6.24
CA ASP A 48 -1.53 -9.77 -7.10
C ASP A 48 -0.97 -9.30 -8.43
N LYS A 49 -1.66 -8.37 -9.12
CA LYS A 49 -1.20 -7.82 -10.40
C LYS A 49 0.12 -7.06 -10.31
N ILE A 50 0.31 -6.26 -9.27
CA ILE A 50 1.56 -5.50 -9.09
C ILE A 50 2.72 -6.47 -8.80
N CYS A 51 2.52 -7.46 -7.93
CA CYS A 51 3.51 -8.48 -7.62
C CYS A 51 3.88 -9.31 -8.87
N GLU A 52 2.88 -9.73 -9.65
CA GLU A 52 3.10 -10.45 -10.91
C GLU A 52 3.86 -9.58 -11.93
N ALA A 53 3.42 -8.34 -12.16
CA ALA A 53 4.04 -7.45 -13.16
C ALA A 53 5.48 -7.06 -12.81
N LEU A 54 5.78 -6.91 -11.51
CA LEU A 54 7.11 -6.53 -11.04
C LEU A 54 7.99 -7.73 -10.67
N ASP A 55 7.48 -8.95 -10.76
CA ASP A 55 8.17 -10.17 -10.31
C ASP A 55 8.74 -9.98 -8.89
N CYS A 56 7.85 -9.63 -7.96
CA CYS A 56 8.19 -9.39 -6.55
C CYS A 56 7.21 -10.08 -5.61
N THR A 57 7.63 -10.24 -4.36
CA THR A 57 6.76 -10.80 -3.31
C THR A 57 5.94 -9.71 -2.64
N ILE A 58 4.86 -10.11 -1.95
CA ILE A 58 4.06 -9.18 -1.16
C ILE A 58 4.89 -8.45 -0.10
N THR A 59 5.92 -9.09 0.46
CA THR A 59 6.83 -8.49 1.45
C THR A 59 7.78 -7.46 0.86
N ASP A 60 8.06 -7.53 -0.45
CA ASP A 60 8.81 -6.48 -1.13
C ASP A 60 7.95 -5.23 -1.35
N LEU A 61 6.64 -5.43 -1.57
CA LEU A 61 5.66 -4.37 -1.83
C LEU A 61 5.11 -3.72 -0.55
N LEU A 62 4.82 -4.51 0.48
CA LEU A 62 4.14 -4.08 1.69
C LEU A 62 4.95 -4.43 2.94
N GLU A 63 5.09 -3.46 3.85
CA GLU A 63 5.78 -3.63 5.12
C GLU A 63 4.91 -3.15 6.28
N TYR A 64 4.85 -3.93 7.36
CA TYR A 64 4.27 -3.46 8.61
C TYR A 64 5.35 -2.79 9.47
N ILE A 65 5.17 -1.50 9.73
CA ILE A 65 5.98 -0.72 10.66
C ILE A 65 5.19 -0.52 11.96
N PRO A 66 5.64 -1.00 13.12
CA PRO A 66 4.95 -0.78 14.39
C PRO A 66 4.71 0.71 14.67
N ASN A 67 3.49 1.07 15.09
CA ASN A 67 3.22 2.40 15.60
C ASN A 67 3.88 2.56 16.99
N GLU A 68 4.36 3.76 17.32
CA GLU A 68 4.87 4.07 18.66
C GLU A 68 3.84 3.77 19.76
N ARG A 69 2.57 4.07 19.49
CA ARG A 69 1.43 3.73 20.34
C ARG A 69 0.60 2.63 19.69
N LYS A 70 0.43 1.52 20.41
CA LYS A 70 -0.48 0.44 19.99
C LYS A 70 -1.93 0.92 20.17
N THR A 71 -2.78 0.59 19.21
CA THR A 71 -4.19 0.99 19.20
C THR A 71 -5.15 -0.21 19.18
N THR A 72 -4.63 -1.41 19.43
CA THR A 72 -5.38 -2.67 19.32
C THR A 72 -5.33 -3.46 20.63
N GLY A 73 -6.31 -4.35 20.82
CA GLY A 73 -6.40 -5.22 22.00
C GLY A 73 -6.50 -4.42 23.30
N LYS A 74 -5.64 -4.74 24.28
CA LYS A 74 -5.60 -4.04 25.58
C LYS A 74 -5.20 -2.56 25.52
N TYR A 75 -4.81 -2.07 24.35
CA TYR A 75 -4.40 -0.68 24.11
C TYR A 75 -5.44 0.10 23.28
N LEU A 76 -6.67 -0.39 23.17
CA LEU A 76 -7.77 0.38 22.61
C LEU A 76 -7.95 1.67 23.44
N ILE A 77 -7.77 2.81 22.79
CA ILE A 77 -8.07 4.11 23.38
C ILE A 77 -9.59 4.16 23.49
N LEU A 78 -10.12 4.08 24.71
CA LEU A 78 -11.51 4.41 25.01
C LEU A 78 -11.58 5.93 25.03
N GLU A 79 -12.18 6.55 24.02
CA GLU A 79 -12.47 7.98 24.06
C GLU A 79 -13.48 8.27 25.19
N GLU A 80 -13.23 9.30 26.01
CA GLU A 80 -14.12 9.69 27.13
C GLU A 80 -15.51 10.16 26.69
N HIS A 81 -15.73 10.37 25.39
CA HIS A 81 -17.03 10.70 24.82
C HIS A 81 -17.47 9.59 23.89
N GLY A 82 -18.39 8.75 24.37
CA GLY A 82 -19.04 7.66 23.64
C GLY A 82 -19.90 8.11 22.45
N ASN A 83 -19.35 8.91 21.54
CA ASN A 83 -19.94 9.19 20.24
C ASN A 83 -19.05 8.62 19.15
N ARG A 84 -19.54 7.53 18.54
CA ARG A 84 -19.02 6.99 17.29
C ARG A 84 -19.18 8.06 16.19
N LYS A 85 -18.09 8.42 15.53
CA LYS A 85 -18.12 8.87 14.14
C LYS A 85 -17.19 7.99 13.32
#